data_AF-A0A1G2FQD7-F1
#
_entry.id   AF-A0A1G2FQD7-F1
#
_cell.length_a   1.000
_cell.length_b   1.000
_cell.length_c   1.000
_cell.angle_alpha   90.00
_cell.angle_beta   90.00
_cell.angle_gamma   90.00
#
_symmetry.space_group_name_H-M   'P 1'
#
loop_
_entity.id
_entity.type
_entity.pdbx_description
1 polymer ?
#
loop_
_entity_poly.entity_id
_entity_poly.type
_entity_poly.pdbx_seq_one_letter_code
_entity_poly.pdbx_strand_id
1 'polypeptide(L)'
;NFITSVLLLSVFVFLASTAFVFGAAWDADPGDLPDTTIKEVVINGINWLVGIVATVSVIIVLVGGVLWVTAGGDEERAKTARRYLVAGLAGLAVALGAWAIVRVITQTLFP
;
A
#
# COMPACT_ATOMS: atom_id res chain seq x y z
N ASN A 1 24.75 -9.86 -7.74
CA ASN A 1 23.76 -10.09 -8.81
C ASN A 1 22.52 -9.22 -8.56
N PHE A 2 22.21 -8.29 -9.46
CA PHE A 2 21.10 -7.34 -9.32
C PHE A 2 19.73 -8.04 -9.21
N ILE A 3 19.55 -9.12 -9.97
CA ILE A 3 18.29 -9.90 -10.01
C ILE A 3 17.97 -10.55 -8.65
N THR A 4 18.97 -11.08 -7.93
CA THR A 4 18.76 -11.69 -6.61
C THR A 4 18.34 -10.66 -5.56
N SER A 5 18.82 -9.43 -5.65
CA SER A 5 18.41 -8.34 -4.74
C SER A 5 16.96 -7.91 -4.97
N VAL A 6 16.51 -7.86 -6.24
CA VAL A 6 15.12 -7.53 -6.59
C VAL A 6 14.16 -8.63 -6.10
N LEU A 7 14.53 -9.90 -6.25
CA LEU A 7 13.73 -11.03 -5.76
C LEU A 7 13.61 -11.05 -4.24
N LEU A 8 14.70 -10.76 -3.53
CA LEU A 8 14.67 -10.66 -2.06
C LEU A 8 13.79 -9.49 -1.60
N LEU A 9 13.84 -8.35 -2.31
CA LEU A 9 12.97 -7.22 -2.01
C LEU A 9 11.49 -7.58 -2.21
N SER A 10 11.13 -8.26 -3.29
CA SER A 10 9.74 -8.66 -3.53
C SER A 10 9.24 -9.67 -2.49
N VAL A 11 10.08 -10.63 -2.07
CA VAL A 11 9.74 -11.59 -1.02
C VAL A 11 9.60 -10.90 0.33
N PHE A 12 10.53 -10.00 0.66
CA PHE A 12 10.45 -9.21 1.89
C PHE A 12 9.19 -8.35 1.94
N VAL A 13 8.83 -7.72 0.82
CA VAL A 13 7.62 -6.91 0.73
C VAL A 13 6.35 -7.76 0.83
N PHE A 14 6.35 -8.96 0.24
CA PHE A 14 5.25 -9.92 0.40
C PHE A 14 5.09 -10.37 1.86
N LEU A 15 6.19 -10.59 2.58
CA LEU A 15 6.15 -10.91 4.01
C LEU A 15 5.73 -9.71 4.87
N ALA A 16 6.14 -8.50 4.48
CA ALA A 16 5.75 -7.28 5.18
C ALA A 16 4.26 -6.96 5.00
N SER A 17 3.68 -7.23 3.82
CA SER A 17 2.25 -7.02 3.58
C SER A 17 1.39 -8.00 4.38
N THR A 18 1.79 -9.27 4.46
CA THR A 18 1.06 -10.25 5.29
C THR A 18 1.16 -9.93 6.77
N ALA A 19 2.31 -9.44 7.24
CA ALA A 19 2.49 -8.96 8.62
C ALA A 19 1.65 -7.70 8.92
N PHE A 20 1.55 -6.76 7.99
CA PHE A 20 0.69 -5.57 8.12
C PHE A 20 -0.79 -5.94 8.17
N VAL A 21 -1.23 -6.87 7.31
CA VAL A 21 -2.58 -7.43 7.32
C VAL A 21 -2.88 -8.15 8.63
N PHE A 22 -1.93 -8.95 9.12
CA PHE A 22 -2.07 -9.66 10.38
C PHE A 22 -2.14 -8.68 11.56
N GLY A 23 -1.29 -7.65 11.59
CA GLY A 23 -1.32 -6.59 12.61
C GLY A 23 -2.65 -5.84 12.66
N ALA A 24 -3.22 -5.51 11.49
CA ALA A 24 -4.55 -4.92 11.40
C ALA A 24 -5.67 -5.87 11.87
N ALA A 25 -5.45 -7.19 11.83
CA ALA A 25 -6.40 -8.18 12.36
C ALA A 25 -6.39 -8.28 13.90
N TRP A 26 -5.35 -7.78 14.58
CA TRP A 26 -5.27 -7.76 16.05
C TRP A 26 -5.81 -6.47 16.68
N ASP A 27 -6.00 -5.41 15.89
CA ASP A 27 -6.76 -4.22 16.26
C ASP A 27 -8.29 -4.45 16.13
N ALA A 28 -8.70 -5.64 15.68
CA ALA A 28 -10.09 -6.07 15.77
C ALA A 28 -10.39 -6.43 17.23
N ASP A 29 -11.24 -5.65 17.89
CA ASP A 29 -11.70 -5.92 19.25
C ASP A 29 -12.44 -7.28 19.28
N PRO A 30 -11.95 -8.29 20.01
CA PRO A 30 -12.54 -9.62 20.05
C PRO A 30 -13.94 -9.68 20.70
N GLY A 31 -14.42 -8.56 21.25
CA GLY A 31 -15.67 -8.44 22.00
C GLY A 31 -16.89 -7.90 21.24
N ASP A 32 -16.74 -7.36 20.02
CA ASP A 32 -17.88 -6.86 19.25
C ASP A 32 -18.50 -8.01 18.45
N LEU A 33 -19.55 -8.60 19.01
CA LEU A 33 -20.31 -9.68 18.36
C LEU A 33 -21.12 -9.10 17.19
N PRO A 34 -21.24 -9.86 16.09
CA PRO A 34 -21.63 -9.32 14.79
C PRO A 34 -23.11 -8.97 14.78
N ASP A 35 -23.42 -7.68 14.95
CA ASP A 35 -24.63 -7.12 14.36
C ASP A 35 -24.31 -6.97 12.88
N THR A 36 -24.49 -8.05 12.09
CA THR A 36 -24.05 -8.23 10.69
C THR A 36 -24.46 -7.07 9.80
N THR A 37 -23.74 -5.97 9.93
CA THR A 37 -23.99 -4.73 9.25
C THR A 37 -22.94 -4.71 8.19
N ILE A 38 -23.39 -4.71 6.94
CA ILE A 38 -22.62 -4.52 5.70
C ILE A 38 -21.41 -3.59 5.89
N LYS A 39 -21.52 -2.59 6.77
CA LYS A 39 -20.46 -1.71 7.25
C LYS A 39 -19.16 -2.42 7.62
N GLU A 40 -19.16 -3.46 8.44
CA GLU A 40 -17.90 -4.06 8.94
C GLU A 40 -17.19 -4.87 7.84
N VAL A 41 -17.96 -5.62 7.05
CA VAL A 41 -17.45 -6.32 5.87
C VAL A 41 -16.87 -5.34 4.85
N VAL A 42 -17.52 -4.19 4.67
CA VAL A 42 -17.05 -3.13 3.76
C VAL A 42 -15.80 -2.44 4.31
N ILE A 43 -15.76 -2.09 5.60
CA ILE A 43 -14.60 -1.43 6.22
C ILE A 43 -13.38 -2.36 6.20
N ASN A 44 -13.57 -3.62 6.58
CA ASN A 44 -12.49 -4.59 6.58
C ASN A 44 -11.98 -4.88 5.15
N GLY A 45 -12.90 -5.00 4.18
CA GLY A 45 -12.54 -5.14 2.76
C GLY A 45 -11.78 -3.92 2.21
N ILE A 46 -12.17 -2.70 2.58
CA ILE A 46 -11.48 -1.47 2.19
C ILE A 46 -10.09 -1.40 2.81
N ASN A 47 -9.95 -1.65 4.11
CA ASN A 47 -8.65 -1.66 4.77
C ASN A 47 -7.69 -2.67 4.14
N TRP A 48 -8.20 -3.86 3.78
CA TRP A 48 -7.42 -4.89 3.09
C TRP A 48 -6.94 -4.44 1.70
N LEU A 49 -7.83 -3.85 0.91
CA LEU A 49 -7.49 -3.30 -0.41
C LEU A 49 -6.48 -2.15 -0.30
N VAL A 50 -6.66 -1.26 0.67
CA VAL A 50 -5.76 -0.11 0.89
C VAL A 50 -4.36 -0.56 1.30
N GLY A 51 -4.24 -1.56 2.18
CA GLY A 51 -2.93 -2.10 2.58
C GLY A 51 -2.15 -2.71 1.41
N ILE A 52 -2.83 -3.43 0.52
CA ILE A 52 -2.23 -4.00 -0.70
C ILE A 52 -1.79 -2.88 -1.65
N VAL A 53 -2.66 -1.91 -1.91
CA VAL A 53 -2.37 -0.78 -2.80
C VAL A 53 -1.22 0.07 -2.27
N ALA A 54 -1.18 0.33 -0.96
CA ALA A 54 -0.10 1.07 -0.31
C ALA A 54 1.25 0.34 -0.50
N THR A 55 1.28 -0.96 -0.23
CA THR A 55 2.48 -1.78 -0.40
C THR A 55 2.99 -1.77 -1.83
N VAL A 56 2.12 -2.05 -2.79
CA VAL A 56 2.48 -2.08 -4.23
C VAL A 56 2.97 -0.72 -4.70
N SER A 57 2.35 0.37 -4.22
CA SER A 57 2.76 1.74 -4.54
C SER A 57 4.19 2.02 -4.10
N VAL A 58 4.58 1.61 -2.88
CA VAL A 58 5.94 1.77 -2.38
C VAL A 58 6.96 1.02 -3.24
N ILE A 59 6.64 -0.20 -3.70
CA ILE A 59 7.52 -0.96 -4.61
C ILE A 59 7.72 -0.21 -5.93
N ILE A 60 6.64 0.30 -6.53
CA ILE A 60 6.70 1.03 -7.80
C ILE A 60 7.54 2.30 -7.66
N VAL A 61 7.42 3.02 -6.54
CA VAL A 61 8.26 4.18 -6.25
C VAL A 61 9.73 3.79 -6.09
N LEU A 62 10.04 2.69 -5.39
CA LEU A 62 11.42 2.21 -5.22
C LEU A 62 12.05 1.80 -6.56
N VAL A 63 11.33 1.02 -7.37
CA VAL A 63 11.80 0.59 -8.71
C VAL A 63 11.97 1.80 -9.63
N GLY A 64 10.99 2.71 -9.65
CA GLY A 64 11.07 3.95 -10.42
C GLY A 64 12.22 4.86 -9.97
N GLY A 65 12.49 4.94 -8.66
CA GLY A 65 13.60 5.71 -8.10
C GLY A 65 14.96 5.14 -8.47
N VAL A 66 15.14 3.82 -8.35
CA VAL A 66 16.39 3.15 -8.75
C VAL A 66 16.60 3.31 -10.26
N LEU A 67 15.56 3.12 -11.07
CA LEU A 67 15.62 3.29 -12.52
C LEU A 67 15.97 4.73 -12.93
N TRP A 68 15.47 5.73 -12.19
CA TRP A 68 15.79 7.14 -12.44
C TRP A 68 17.26 7.45 -12.14
N VAL A 69 17.77 6.96 -11.01
CA VAL A 69 19.19 7.17 -10.62
C VAL A 69 20.15 6.42 -11.55
N THR A 70 19.77 5.25 -12.05
CA THR A 70 20.60 4.44 -12.96
C THR A 70 20.45 4.81 -14.45
N ALA A 71 19.52 5.70 -14.82
CA ALA A 71 19.31 6.10 -16.21
C ALA A 71 20.50 6.85 -16.83
N GLY A 72 21.37 7.48 -16.02
CA GLY A 72 22.70 7.94 -16.45
C GLY A 72 22.76 8.92 -17.64
N GLY A 73 21.65 9.56 -18.03
CA GLY A 73 21.57 10.47 -19.18
C GLY A 73 20.74 9.95 -20.37
N ASP A 74 20.23 8.72 -20.31
CA ASP A 74 19.26 8.18 -21.28
C ASP A 74 17.88 8.82 -21.04
N GLU A 75 17.46 9.70 -21.95
CA GLU A 75 16.20 10.45 -21.89
C GLU A 75 14.97 9.53 -21.84
N GLU A 76 15.02 8.37 -22.51
CA GLU A 76 13.90 7.44 -22.59
C GLU A 76 13.73 6.68 -21.27
N ARG A 77 14.84 6.28 -20.65
CA ARG A 77 14.84 5.69 -19.30
C ARG A 77 14.43 6.68 -18.22
N ALA A 78 14.89 7.94 -18.32
CA ALA A 78 14.51 8.99 -17.38
C ALA A 78 13.00 9.31 -17.46
N LYS A 79 12.44 9.37 -18.68
CA LYS A 79 11.01 9.59 -18.91
C LYS A 79 10.16 8.44 -18.37
N THR A 80 10.61 7.20 -18.60
CA THR A 80 9.96 5.99 -18.10
C THR A 80 9.98 5.94 -16.58
N ALA A 81 11.14 6.19 -15.96
CA ALA A 81 11.29 6.23 -14.51
C ALA A 81 10.41 7.30 -13.85
N ARG A 82 10.31 8.49 -14.45
CA ARG A 82 9.41 9.55 -13.98
C ARG A 82 7.95 9.13 -14.03
N ARG A 83 7.55 8.38 -15.06
CA ARG A 83 6.19 7.84 -15.20
C ARG A 83 5.87 6.84 -14.09
N TYR A 84 6.82 5.96 -13.76
CA TYR A 84 6.71 5.03 -12.63
C TYR A 84 6.64 5.75 -11.28
N LEU A 85 7.49 6.76 -11.07
CA LEU A 85 7.45 7.57 -9.84
C LEU A 85 6.09 8.26 -9.64
N VAL A 86 5.56 8.90 -10.69
CA VAL A 86 4.25 9.56 -10.64
C VAL A 86 3.13 8.54 -10.41
N ALA A 87 3.16 7.38 -11.07
CA ALA A 87 2.18 6.32 -10.86
C ALA A 87 2.22 5.76 -9.42
N GLY A 88 3.42 5.54 -8.88
CA GLY A 88 3.61 5.08 -7.51
C GLY A 88 3.20 6.12 -6.45
N LEU A 89 3.52 7.40 -6.69
CA LEU A 89 3.07 8.51 -5.84
C LEU A 89 1.55 8.68 -5.87
N ALA A 90 0.92 8.53 -7.04
CA ALA A 90 -0.54 8.58 -7.15
C ALA A 90 -1.21 7.42 -6.39
N GLY A 91 -0.67 6.20 -6.50
CA GLY A 91 -1.17 5.06 -5.73
C GLY A 91 -0.99 5.24 -4.22
N LEU A 92 0.14 5.81 -3.79
CA LEU A 92 0.38 6.13 -2.38
C LEU A 92 -0.58 7.21 -1.86
N ALA A 93 -0.83 8.25 -2.65
CA ALA A 93 -1.79 9.30 -2.30
C ALA A 93 -3.22 8.75 -2.15
N VAL A 94 -3.63 7.83 -3.02
CA VAL A 94 -4.92 7.13 -2.91
C VAL A 94 -4.99 6.25 -1.66
N ALA A 95 -3.92 5.52 -1.34
CA ALA A 95 -3.87 4.69 -0.15
C ALA A 95 -4.00 5.52 1.15
N LEU A 96 -3.27 6.64 1.24
CA LEU A 96 -3.35 7.57 2.36
C LEU A 96 -4.73 8.24 2.44
N GLY A 97 -5.31 8.63 1.31
CA GLY A 97 -6.65 9.21 1.23
C GLY A 97 -7.73 8.24 1.70
N ALA A 98 -7.65 6.99 1.27
CA ALA A 98 -8.59 5.96 1.69
C ALA A 98 -8.48 5.65 3.20
N TRP A 99 -7.27 5.56 3.75
CA TRP A 99 -7.06 5.41 5.19
C TRP A 99 -7.64 6.58 5.99
N ALA A 100 -7.42 7.82 5.52
CA ALA A 100 -7.97 9.01 6.15
C ALA A 100 -9.51 9.00 6.16
N ILE A 101 -10.15 8.61 5.05
CA ILE A 101 -11.60 8.53 4.95
C ILE A 101 -12.16 7.50 5.94
N VAL A 102 -11.58 6.30 6.01
CA VAL A 102 -12.02 5.26 6.96
C VAL A 102 -11.95 5.77 8.40
N ARG A 103 -10.82 6.40 8.77
CA ARG A 103 -10.62 6.94 10.12
C ARG A 103 -11.62 8.03 10.47
N VAL A 104 -11.91 8.94 9.54
CA VAL A 104 -12.90 10.01 9.74
C VAL A 104 -14.29 9.43 9.93
N ILE A 105 -14.69 8.43 9.15
CA ILE A 105 -15.99 7.78 9.29
C ILE A 105 -16.10 7.08 10.66
N THR A 106 -15.08 6.33 11.07
CA THR A 106 -15.08 5.62 12.36
C THR A 106 -15.16 6.59 13.55
N GLN A 107 -14.38 7.68 13.54
CA GLN A 107 -14.33 8.63 14.65
C GLN A 107 -15.56 9.56 14.74
N THR A 108 -16.27 9.77 13.63
CA THR A 108 -17.43 10.70 13.62
C THR A 108 -18.75 9.97 13.87
N LEU A 109 -18.85 8.68 13.51
CA LEU A 109 -20.08 7.90 13.68
C LEU A 109 -20.22 7.29 15.08
N PHE A 110 -19.13 7.10 15.81
CA PHE A 110 -19.12 6.65 17.20
C PHE A 110 -17.98 7.38 17.96
N PRO A 111 -18.28 8.36 18.83
CA PRO A 111 -17.31 8.86 19.80
C PRO A 111 -17.01 7.82 20.89
#